data_AF-A0A450U450-F1
#
_entry.id   AF-A0A450U450-F1
#
_cell.length_a   1.000
_cell.length_b   1.000
_cell.length_c   1.000
_cell.angle_alpha   90.00
_cell.angle_beta   90.00
_cell.angle_gamma   90.00
#
_symmetry.space_group_name_H-M   'P 1'
#
loop_
_entity.id
_entity.type
_entity.pdbx_description
1 polymer ?
#
loop_
_entity_poly.entity_id
_entity_poly.type
_entity_poly.pdbx_seq_one_letter_code
_entity_poly.pdbx_strand_id
1 'polypeptide(L)'
;MNVAVDSQRLIPAWLALRSVAPVSHIESENDYEQATALLNGLLDIVRDDTNHPLYSLVSVVGDLIEAYEIDHEPPSEASPRTNKA
;
A
#
# COMPACT_ATOMS: atom_id res chain seq x y z
N MET A 1 -24.48 8.36 9.76
CA MET A 1 -24.47 8.78 8.34
C MET A 1 -24.43 7.50 7.52
N ASN A 2 -25.53 7.09 6.88
CA ASN A 2 -25.49 5.93 5.98
C ASN A 2 -25.03 6.42 4.61
N VAL A 3 -23.73 6.29 4.32
CA VAL A 3 -23.23 6.52 2.98
C VAL A 3 -23.64 5.31 2.14
N ALA A 4 -24.69 5.48 1.33
CA ALA A 4 -25.04 4.49 0.33
C ALA A 4 -23.93 4.47 -0.73
N VAL A 5 -23.18 3.37 -0.81
CA VAL A 5 -22.15 3.19 -1.84
C VAL A 5 -22.84 2.86 -3.15
N ASP A 6 -22.61 3.70 -4.18
CA ASP A 6 -23.08 3.43 -5.54
C ASP A 6 -22.20 2.35 -6.19
N SER A 7 -22.57 1.08 -5.96
CA SER A 7 -21.84 -0.08 -6.48
C SER A 7 -21.81 -0.14 -8.01
N GLN A 8 -22.86 0.38 -8.68
CA GLN A 8 -22.95 0.38 -10.14
C GLN A 8 -21.86 1.25 -10.78
N ARG A 9 -21.48 2.34 -10.11
CA ARG A 9 -20.37 3.20 -10.55
C ARG A 9 -19.02 2.77 -9.98
N LEU A 10 -19.00 2.21 -8.77
CA LEU A 10 -17.75 1.85 -8.09
C LEU A 10 -17.04 0.66 -8.75
N ILE A 11 -17.77 -0.40 -9.11
CA ILE A 11 -17.19 -1.60 -9.72
C ILE A 11 -16.41 -1.28 -11.00
N PRO A 12 -17.00 -0.60 -12.02
CA PRO A 12 -16.25 -0.29 -13.24
C PRO A 12 -15.10 0.67 -12.99
N ALA A 13 -15.23 1.63 -12.06
CA ALA A 13 -14.13 2.54 -11.72
C ALA A 13 -12.95 1.79 -11.08
N TRP A 14 -13.23 0.84 -10.19
CA TRP A 14 -12.21 -0.01 -9.58
C TRP A 14 -11.50 -0.89 -10.60
N LEU A 15 -12.26 -1.53 -11.51
CA LEU A 15 -11.67 -2.33 -12.59
C LEU A 15 -10.81 -1.48 -13.54
N ALA A 16 -11.27 -0.27 -13.86
CA ALA A 16 -10.50 0.67 -14.68
C ALA A 16 -9.19 1.07 -14.00
N LEU A 17 -9.22 1.40 -12.70
CA LEU A 17 -8.02 1.70 -11.93
C LEU A 17 -7.03 0.52 -11.96
N ARG A 18 -7.50 -0.70 -11.67
CA ARG A 18 -6.64 -1.90 -11.69
C ARG A 18 -6.06 -2.23 -13.06
N SER A 19 -6.66 -1.75 -14.14
CA SER A 19 -6.13 -1.96 -15.50
C SER A 19 -4.94 -1.06 -15.83
N VAL A 20 -4.77 0.06 -15.10
CA VAL A 20 -3.70 1.04 -15.34
C VAL A 20 -2.67 1.09 -14.22
N ALA A 21 -3.02 0.63 -13.02
CA ALA A 21 -2.13 0.55 -11.87
C ALA A 21 -2.44 -0.72 -11.07
N PRO A 22 -1.44 -1.54 -10.71
CA PRO A 22 -1.65 -2.78 -9.95
C PRO A 22 -1.93 -2.48 -8.46
N VAL A 23 -3.06 -1.82 -8.18
CA VAL A 23 -3.53 -1.56 -6.83
C VAL A 23 -4.40 -2.72 -6.36
N SER A 24 -3.92 -3.45 -5.36
CA SER A 24 -4.66 -4.50 -4.67
C SER A 24 -4.24 -4.60 -3.22
N HIS A 25 -4.98 -5.41 -2.45
CA HIS A 25 -4.47 -5.88 -1.16
C HIS A 25 -3.20 -6.71 -1.41
N ILE A 26 -2.30 -6.71 -0.42
CA ILE A 26 -1.01 -7.40 -0.49
C ILE A 26 -1.13 -8.68 0.36
N GLU A 27 -1.17 -9.84 -0.29
CA GLU A 27 -1.27 -11.14 0.39
C GLU A 27 -0.05 -12.03 0.14
N SER A 28 0.87 -11.56 -0.70
CA SER A 28 2.07 -12.30 -1.10
C SER A 28 3.24 -11.39 -1.40
N GLU A 29 4.44 -11.95 -1.41
CA GLU A 29 5.67 -11.23 -1.75
C GLU A 29 5.62 -10.62 -3.16
N ASN A 30 5.01 -11.32 -4.12
CA ASN A 30 4.83 -10.78 -5.47
C ASN A 30 3.90 -9.56 -5.47
N ASP A 31 2.85 -9.55 -4.64
CA ASP A 31 1.97 -8.38 -4.52
C ASP A 31 2.70 -7.21 -3.87
N TYR A 32 3.59 -7.50 -2.91
CA TYR A 32 4.43 -6.51 -2.26
C TYR A 32 5.37 -5.85 -3.27
N GLU A 33 6.09 -6.64 -4.08
CA GLU A 33 6.96 -6.13 -5.14
C GLU A 33 6.19 -5.24 -6.14
N GLN A 34 4.97 -5.63 -6.52
CA GLN A 34 4.11 -4.83 -7.41
C GLN A 34 3.67 -3.51 -6.76
N ALA A 35 3.29 -3.55 -5.49
CA ALA A 35 2.93 -2.35 -4.73
C ALA A 35 4.11 -1.39 -4.57
N THR A 36 5.32 -1.88 -4.28
CA THR A 36 6.53 -1.07 -4.19
C THR A 36 6.90 -0.45 -5.54
N ALA A 37 6.80 -1.21 -6.63
CA ALA A 37 7.02 -0.68 -7.97
C ALA A 37 6.02 0.43 -8.33
N LEU A 38 4.74 0.24 -7.96
CA LEU A 38 3.72 1.26 -8.13
C LEU A 38 4.02 2.52 -7.29
N LEU A 39 4.37 2.35 -6.01
CA LEU A 39 4.71 3.48 -5.12
C LEU A 39 5.84 4.32 -5.69
N ASN A 40 6.92 3.68 -6.16
CA ASN A 40 8.04 4.36 -6.79
C ASN A 40 7.60 5.16 -8.04
N GLY A 41 6.79 4.55 -8.91
CA GLY A 41 6.26 5.23 -10.09
C GLY A 41 5.37 6.43 -9.73
N LEU A 42 4.57 6.34 -8.66
CA LEU A 42 3.76 7.45 -8.18
C LEU A 42 4.63 8.59 -7.61
N LEU A 43 5.68 8.27 -6.86
CA LEU A 43 6.63 9.25 -6.32
C LEU A 43 7.37 9.99 -7.45
N ASP A 44 7.72 9.30 -8.53
CA ASP A 44 8.33 9.93 -9.71
C ASP A 44 7.39 10.91 -10.44
N ILE A 45 6.08 10.65 -10.41
CA ILE A 45 5.04 11.51 -11.02
C ILE A 45 4.74 12.71 -10.12
N VAL A 46 4.45 12.45 -8.84
CA VAL A 46 4.01 13.44 -7.85
C VAL A 46 5.17 14.35 -7.45
N ARG A 47 6.38 13.81 -7.30
CA ARG A 47 7.58 14.51 -6.85
C ARG A 47 7.29 15.28 -5.55
N ASP A 48 7.55 16.59 -5.54
CA ASP A 48 7.35 17.47 -4.39
C ASP A 48 5.98 18.19 -4.41
N ASP A 49 5.10 17.89 -5.39
CA ASP A 49 3.78 18.53 -5.49
C ASP A 49 2.74 17.82 -4.62
N THR A 50 2.58 18.33 -3.40
CA THR A 50 1.59 17.83 -2.45
C THR A 50 0.14 18.10 -2.86
N ASN A 51 -0.12 18.93 -3.87
CA ASN A 51 -1.45 19.17 -4.42
C ASN A 51 -1.77 18.26 -5.62
N HIS A 52 -0.83 17.41 -6.03
CA HIS A 52 -1.03 16.53 -7.18
C HIS A 52 -2.22 15.58 -6.93
N PRO A 53 -3.12 15.34 -7.90
CA PRO A 53 -4.29 14.48 -7.72
C PRO A 53 -3.98 13.04 -7.27
N LEU A 54 -2.75 12.57 -7.53
CA LEU A 54 -2.26 11.24 -7.12
C LEU A 54 -1.54 11.22 -5.77
N TYR A 55 -1.36 12.37 -5.11
CA TYR A 55 -0.67 12.44 -3.82
C TYR A 55 -1.36 11.56 -2.77
N SER A 56 -2.69 11.57 -2.72
CA SER A 56 -3.44 10.69 -1.80
C SER A 56 -3.29 9.20 -2.14
N LEU A 57 -3.03 8.85 -3.40
CA LEU A 57 -2.78 7.47 -3.80
C LEU A 57 -1.40 6.99 -3.34
N VAL A 58 -0.38 7.87 -3.31
CA VAL A 58 0.93 7.57 -2.70
C VAL A 58 0.74 7.13 -1.26
N SER A 59 -0.03 7.89 -0.47
CA SER A 59 -0.31 7.55 0.92
C SER A 59 -1.01 6.20 1.05
N VAL A 60 -2.08 5.96 0.28
CA VAL A 60 -2.82 4.69 0.33
C VAL A 60 -1.94 3.49 -0.02
N VAL A 61 -1.07 3.60 -1.03
CA VAL A 61 -0.16 2.49 -1.39
C VAL A 61 0.92 2.30 -0.33
N GLY A 62 1.44 3.38 0.26
CA GLY A 62 2.36 3.32 1.40
C GLY A 62 1.76 2.59 2.59
N ASP A 63 0.52 2.92 2.96
CA ASP A 63 -0.19 2.27 4.07
C ASP A 63 -0.41 0.77 3.83
N LEU A 64 -0.65 0.36 2.57
CA LEU A 64 -0.80 -1.06 2.21
C LEU A 64 0.51 -1.84 2.38
N ILE A 65 1.63 -1.24 1.97
CA ILE A 65 2.98 -1.80 2.11
C ILE A 65 3.34 -1.93 3.59
N GLU A 66 3.14 -0.86 4.37
CA GLU A 66 3.40 -0.86 5.81
C GLU A 66 2.58 -1.94 6.55
N ALA A 67 1.29 -2.09 6.20
CA ALA A 67 0.45 -3.12 6.79
C ALA A 67 0.97 -4.54 6.51
N TYR A 68 1.43 -4.81 5.28
CA TYR A 68 2.03 -6.11 4.95
C TYR A 68 3.35 -6.34 5.71
N GLU A 69 4.21 -5.32 5.80
CA GLU A 69 5.50 -5.40 6.50
C GLU A 69 5.33 -5.68 7.99
N ILE A 70 4.36 -5.06 8.64
CA ILE A 70 4.05 -5.31 10.06
C ILE A 70 3.67 -6.78 10.29
N ASP A 71 2.83 -7.34 9.42
CA ASP A 71 2.38 -8.73 9.54
C ASP A 71 3.47 -9.75 9.18
N HIS A 72 4.45 -9.34 8.35
CA HIS A 72 5.56 -10.17 7.88
C HIS A 72 6.89 -9.89 8.56
N GLU A 73 6.93 -9.00 9.57
CA GLU A 73 8.13 -8.75 10.34
C GLU A 73 8.52 -10.06 11.05
N PRO A 74 9.74 -10.59 10.82
CA PRO A 74 10.19 -11.75 11.58
C PRO A 74 10.13 -11.36 13.06
N PRO A 75 9.61 -12.22 13.97
CA PRO A 75 9.55 -11.90 15.38
C PRO A 75 10.95 -11.48 15.81
N SER A 76 11.08 -10.20 16.17
CA SER A 76 12.35 -9.59 16.55
C SER A 76 13.05 -10.57 17.47
N GLU A 77 14.21 -11.09 17.05
CA GLU A 77 15.09 -11.83 17.95
C GLU A 77 15.48 -10.84 19.05
N ALA A 78 14.64 -10.76 20.08
CA ALA A 78 14.97 -10.17 21.34
C ALA A 78 16.18 -10.97 21.83
N SER A 79 17.36 -10.46 21.48
CA SER A 79 18.64 -10.99 21.91
C SER A 79 18.49 -11.26 23.39
N PRO A 80 18.61 -12.52 23.86
CA PRO A 80 18.54 -12.79 25.27
C PRO A 80 19.67 -11.97 25.87
N ARG A 81 19.32 -10.95 26.66
CA ARG A 81 20.27 -10.35 27.59
C ARG A 81 20.63 -11.46 28.56
N THR A 82 21.63 -12.27 28.19
CA THR A 82 22.31 -13.19 29.10
C THR A 82 22.98 -12.32 30.15
N ASN A 83 22.24 -12.02 31.21
CA ASN A 83 22.80 -11.47 32.42
C ASN A 83 23.61 -12.61 33.05
N LYS A 84 24.90 -12.65 32.72
CA LYS A 84 25.84 -13.58 33.32
C LYS A 84 26.13 -13.05 34.74
N ALA A 85 25.95 -13.97 35.69
CA ALA A 85 26.11 -13.81 37.14
C ALA A 85 27.41 -13.13 37.58
#